data_AF-A0A9W9CDL7-F1
#
_entry.id   AF-A0A9W9CDL7-F1
#
_cell.length_a   1.000
_cell.length_b   1.000
_cell.length_c   1.000
_cell.angle_alpha   90.00
_cell.angle_beta   90.00
_cell.angle_gamma   90.00
#
_symmetry.space_group_name_H-M   'P 1'
#
loop_
_entity.id
_entity.type
_entity.pdbx_description
1 polymer ?
#
loop_
_entity_poly.entity_id
_entity_poly.type
_entity_poly.pdbx_seq_one_letter_code
_entity_poly.pdbx_strand_id
1 'polypeptide(L)'
;MAKNPPDERLVYLALKRVFQGTKAQFRQKKLVLKQIQKHRNEVDVRNLIQEHTITGLCDVAKCLLEDQIFESTLKAKMRFPEVFDVSPTQTAERAISESEAAKNEDAAIQDVMKGREDEPGGHDNEFAETASRVTVAQPAQPTSAAMSLYPVYLPFDVQHRLLVSVQQKLEQACYAFAQENLGGVLLEEGWDCAEAVELNRWPRILHGHQAEFHPYDAKEMTKPLTALLNSITQLRHAAVHRLRLTANRALQFVIDAELLVTLLDNDDFLNTISTTRRQIQSTIEELERNKDMLELRQVEIKKRFAAKRAELDLEEHEAIQSTMKEDENYTFFAGMTLEQALQRPATVIHGRFSTEGGSSSETDFDEFSTDEAGANLECVD
;
A
#
# COMPACT_ATOMS: atom_id res chain seq x y z
N MET A 1 20.50 14.09 35.27
CA MET A 1 20.24 15.05 34.17
C MET A 1 18.88 14.71 33.57
N ALA A 2 17.99 15.69 33.41
CA ALA A 2 16.74 15.45 32.69
C ALA A 2 17.07 15.29 31.20
N LYS A 3 16.90 14.08 30.63
CA LYS A 3 16.87 13.93 29.17
C LYS A 3 15.69 14.76 28.66
N ASN A 4 15.92 15.55 27.60
CA ASN A 4 14.85 16.31 26.95
C ASN A 4 13.65 15.39 26.63
N PRO A 5 12.41 15.92 26.69
CA PRO A 5 11.25 15.15 26.28
C PRO A 5 11.43 14.65 24.84
N PRO A 6 10.98 13.42 24.53
CA PRO A 6 11.10 12.87 23.19
C PRO A 6 10.28 13.69 22.20
N ASP A 7 10.81 13.90 20.98
CA ASP A 7 10.12 14.60 19.90
C ASP A 7 8.77 13.90 19.61
N GLU A 8 7.67 14.63 19.79
CA GLU A 8 6.30 14.12 19.61
C GLU A 8 6.11 13.48 18.22
N ARG A 9 6.76 14.04 17.20
CA ARG A 9 6.71 13.57 15.80
C ARG A 9 7.40 12.21 15.64
N LEU A 10 8.55 12.01 16.29
CA LEU A 10 9.26 10.72 16.30
C LEU A 10 8.47 9.67 17.09
N VAL A 11 7.87 10.06 18.22
CA VAL A 11 6.97 9.20 19.01
C VAL A 11 5.75 8.79 18.18
N TYR A 12 5.14 9.72 17.44
CA TYR A 12 4.04 9.43 16.53
C TYR A 12 4.45 8.44 15.44
N LEU A 13 5.53 8.72 14.69
CA LEU A 13 6.00 7.85 13.59
C LEU A 13 6.34 6.43 14.05
N ALA A 14 7.01 6.28 15.19
CA ALA A 14 7.36 4.98 15.75
C ALA A 14 6.14 4.20 16.28
N LEU A 15 5.15 4.89 16.87
CA LEU A 15 4.01 4.25 17.55
C LEU A 15 2.71 4.23 16.72
N LYS A 16 2.66 4.83 15.52
CA LYS A 16 1.45 4.82 14.66
C LYS A 16 1.04 3.43 14.17
N ARG A 17 1.94 2.43 14.20
CA ARG A 17 1.60 1.01 13.99
C ARG A 17 1.15 0.30 15.28
N VAL A 18 1.61 0.79 16.42
CA VAL A 18 1.34 0.26 17.76
C VAL A 18 -0.07 0.66 18.25
N PHE A 19 -0.50 1.88 17.94
CA PHE A 19 -1.81 2.45 18.29
C PHE A 19 -2.68 2.65 17.04
N GLN A 20 -3.42 1.60 16.67
CA GLN A 20 -4.37 1.59 15.55
C GLN A 20 -5.73 1.01 15.99
N GLY A 21 -6.80 1.42 15.33
CA GLY A 21 -8.18 1.02 15.67
C GLY A 21 -8.51 1.33 17.13
N THR A 22 -9.13 0.37 17.82
CA THR A 22 -9.49 0.50 19.25
C THR A 22 -8.32 0.81 20.18
N LYS A 23 -7.08 0.51 19.78
CA LYS A 23 -5.88 0.85 20.59
C LYS A 23 -5.56 2.34 20.58
N ALA A 24 -5.91 3.06 19.51
CA ALA A 24 -5.71 4.50 19.42
C ALA A 24 -6.60 5.27 20.44
N GLN A 25 -7.67 4.63 20.93
CA GLN A 25 -8.55 5.14 21.98
C GLN A 25 -8.02 4.91 23.41
N PHE A 26 -6.82 4.34 23.59
CA PHE A 26 -6.26 4.10 24.91
C PHE A 26 -5.87 5.41 25.60
N ARG A 27 -6.42 5.69 26.80
CA ARG A 27 -6.07 6.86 27.63
C ARG A 27 -5.32 6.54 28.92
N GLN A 28 -5.37 5.28 29.37
CA GLN A 28 -4.76 4.86 30.63
C GLN A 28 -3.26 4.63 30.47
N LYS A 29 -2.41 5.35 31.22
CA LYS A 29 -0.94 5.23 31.17
C LYS A 29 -0.44 3.77 31.30
N LYS A 30 -1.11 2.94 32.10
CA LYS A 30 -0.79 1.50 32.24
C LYS A 30 -1.01 0.72 30.93
N LEU A 31 -2.06 1.02 30.18
CA LEU A 31 -2.35 0.37 28.89
C LEU A 31 -1.40 0.85 27.80
N VAL A 32 -1.10 2.16 27.76
CA VAL A 32 -0.11 2.77 26.87
C VAL A 32 1.27 2.12 27.07
N LEU A 33 1.74 2.05 28.33
CA LEU A 33 3.01 1.40 28.69
C LEU A 33 3.03 -0.09 28.28
N LYS A 34 1.99 -0.86 28.61
CA LYS A 34 1.89 -2.29 28.26
C LYS A 34 1.95 -2.49 26.74
N GLN A 35 1.30 -1.62 25.98
CA GLN A 35 1.25 -1.70 24.53
C GLN A 35 2.59 -1.28 23.89
N ILE A 36 3.29 -0.27 24.41
CA ILE A 36 4.67 0.06 23.99
C ILE A 36 5.63 -1.09 24.31
N GLN A 37 5.57 -1.65 25.52
CA GLN A 37 6.42 -2.78 25.94
C GLN A 37 6.21 -4.04 25.08
N LYS A 38 4.96 -4.33 24.68
CA LYS A 38 4.65 -5.45 23.77
C LYS A 38 5.36 -5.32 22.42
N HIS A 39 5.57 -4.09 21.94
CA HIS A 39 6.18 -3.78 20.65
C HIS A 39 7.67 -3.38 20.76
N ARG A 40 8.32 -3.55 21.94
CA ARG A 40 9.72 -3.16 22.21
C ARG A 40 10.77 -3.75 21.25
N ASN A 41 10.43 -4.84 20.56
CA ASN A 41 11.33 -5.53 19.63
C ASN A 41 11.28 -4.93 18.21
N GLU A 42 10.24 -4.15 17.86
CA GLU A 42 10.17 -3.44 16.58
C GLU A 42 11.26 -2.39 16.50
N VAL A 43 11.89 -2.23 15.33
CA VAL A 43 13.11 -1.41 15.16
C VAL A 43 12.89 0.03 15.60
N ASP A 44 11.81 0.67 15.15
CA ASP A 44 11.53 2.08 15.48
C ASP A 44 11.32 2.27 16.98
N VAL A 45 10.49 1.40 17.58
CA VAL A 45 10.16 1.41 19.02
C VAL A 45 11.40 1.12 19.87
N ARG A 46 12.27 0.22 19.42
CA ARG A 46 13.53 -0.13 20.10
C ARG A 46 14.49 1.06 20.14
N ASN A 47 14.71 1.72 19.00
CA ASN A 47 15.58 2.91 18.92
C ASN A 47 15.06 4.00 19.86
N LEU A 48 13.75 4.27 19.81
CA LEU A 48 13.05 5.23 20.66
C LEU A 48 13.28 4.95 22.16
N ILE A 49 13.19 3.69 22.59
CA ILE A 49 13.41 3.22 23.97
C ILE A 49 14.90 3.27 24.38
N GLN A 50 15.84 3.12 23.45
CA GLN A 50 17.27 3.26 23.73
C GLN A 50 17.66 4.73 23.95
N GLU A 51 17.11 5.64 23.14
CA GLU A 51 17.39 7.07 23.19
C GLU A 51 16.71 7.76 24.38
N HIS A 52 15.46 7.41 24.69
CA HIS A 52 14.63 8.11 25.68
C HIS A 52 14.16 7.23 26.85
N THR A 53 13.78 7.85 27.98
CA THR A 53 13.23 7.08 29.11
C THR A 53 11.83 6.57 28.77
N ILE A 54 11.53 5.30 29.10
CA ILE A 54 10.22 4.70 28.84
C ILE A 54 9.07 5.47 29.49
N THR A 55 9.29 6.11 30.64
CA THR A 55 8.32 6.97 31.32
C THR A 55 7.97 8.19 30.47
N GLY A 56 8.98 8.96 30.02
CA GLY A 56 8.78 10.14 29.18
C GLY A 56 8.13 9.80 27.83
N LEU A 57 8.49 8.65 27.23
CA LEU A 57 7.83 8.13 26.03
C LEU A 57 6.35 7.82 26.27
N CYS A 58 6.01 7.20 27.41
CA CYS A 58 4.62 6.92 27.75
C CYS A 58 3.81 8.20 28.03
N ASP A 59 4.44 9.24 28.57
CA ASP A 59 3.78 10.53 28.80
C ASP A 59 3.49 11.26 27.48
N VAL A 60 4.48 11.37 26.58
CA VAL A 60 4.26 11.96 25.24
C VAL A 60 3.26 11.15 24.41
N ALA A 61 3.39 9.82 24.39
CA ALA A 61 2.43 8.95 23.71
C ALA A 61 1.01 9.10 24.29
N LYS A 62 0.86 9.29 25.60
CA LYS A 62 -0.43 9.54 26.25
C LYS A 62 -1.03 10.89 25.83
N CYS A 63 -0.25 11.97 25.78
CA CYS A 63 -0.73 13.27 25.29
C CYS A 63 -1.25 13.16 23.85
N LEU A 64 -0.47 12.54 22.95
CA LEU A 64 -0.87 12.33 21.56
C LEU A 64 -2.10 11.43 21.39
N LEU A 65 -2.32 10.48 22.30
CA LEU A 65 -3.57 9.70 22.36
C LEU A 65 -4.73 10.56 22.86
N GLU A 66 -4.54 11.39 23.90
CA GLU A 66 -5.56 12.30 24.42
C GLU A 66 -6.02 13.34 23.37
N ASP A 67 -5.08 13.87 22.59
CA ASP A 67 -5.33 14.78 21.45
C ASP A 67 -5.95 14.07 20.22
N GLN A 68 -6.10 12.75 20.26
CA GLN A 68 -6.62 11.89 19.17
C GLN A 68 -5.74 11.88 17.91
N ILE A 69 -4.44 12.16 18.04
CA ILE A 69 -3.48 12.19 16.92
C ILE A 69 -3.31 10.80 16.28
N PHE A 70 -3.31 9.73 17.09
CA PHE A 70 -3.27 8.36 16.56
C PHE A 70 -4.59 7.91 15.90
N GLU A 71 -5.72 8.50 16.31
CA GLU A 71 -7.06 8.19 15.80
C GLU A 71 -7.38 8.90 14.49
N SER A 72 -6.83 10.10 14.25
CA SER A 72 -7.13 10.90 13.06
C SER A 72 -5.86 11.32 12.32
N THR A 73 -5.68 10.80 11.10
CA THR A 73 -4.59 11.23 10.21
C THR A 73 -4.68 12.70 9.83
N LEU A 74 -5.88 13.29 9.81
CA LEU A 74 -6.06 14.73 9.59
C LEU A 74 -5.50 15.54 10.77
N LYS A 75 -5.83 15.16 12.02
CA LYS A 75 -5.24 15.81 13.20
C LYS A 75 -3.73 15.64 13.26
N ALA A 76 -3.22 14.45 12.91
CA ALA A 76 -1.79 14.23 12.78
C ALA A 76 -1.15 15.12 11.71
N LYS A 77 -1.78 15.30 10.53
CA LYS A 77 -1.28 16.20 9.48
C LYS A 77 -1.34 17.67 9.89
N MET A 78 -2.30 18.08 10.71
CA MET A 78 -2.33 19.42 11.30
C MET A 78 -1.25 19.65 12.36
N ARG A 79 -0.85 18.60 13.10
CA ARG A 79 0.17 18.66 14.16
C ARG A 79 1.60 18.51 13.63
N PHE A 80 1.78 17.69 12.60
CA PHE A 80 3.04 17.30 11.98
C PHE A 80 2.93 17.33 10.44
N PRO A 81 2.75 18.50 9.78
CA PRO A 81 2.59 18.56 8.33
C PRO A 81 3.70 17.84 7.56
N GLU A 82 4.94 18.00 8.01
CA GLU A 82 6.15 17.47 7.41
C GLU A 82 6.23 15.93 7.32
N VAL A 83 5.41 15.19 8.08
CA VAL A 83 5.34 13.72 7.93
C VAL A 83 4.34 13.25 6.87
N PHE A 84 3.74 14.19 6.15
CA PHE A 84 2.80 13.97 5.03
C PHE A 84 3.16 14.76 3.77
N ASP A 85 4.24 15.54 3.77
CA ASP A 85 4.68 16.37 2.65
C ASP A 85 5.46 15.55 1.61
N VAL A 86 4.73 14.94 0.66
CA VAL A 86 5.31 14.15 -0.43
C VAL A 86 6.15 15.00 -1.39
N SER A 87 7.22 14.41 -1.92
CA SER A 87 8.10 15.10 -2.89
C SER A 87 7.43 15.28 -4.26
N PRO A 88 7.91 16.23 -5.10
CA PRO A 88 7.44 16.39 -6.48
C PRO A 88 7.60 15.12 -7.32
N THR A 89 8.64 14.32 -7.07
CA THR A 89 8.87 13.02 -7.74
C THR A 89 7.77 12.02 -7.39
N GLN A 90 7.45 11.85 -6.10
CA GLN A 90 6.35 10.98 -5.67
C GLN A 90 4.99 11.45 -6.20
N THR A 91 4.77 12.77 -6.26
CA THR A 91 3.55 13.35 -6.84
C THR A 91 3.43 13.02 -8.34
N ALA A 92 4.53 13.06 -9.08
CA ALA A 92 4.56 12.66 -10.49
C ALA A 92 4.34 11.14 -10.67
N GLU A 93 4.99 10.31 -9.86
CA GLU A 93 4.80 8.84 -9.86
C GLU A 93 3.34 8.48 -9.55
N ARG A 94 2.74 9.10 -8.51
CA ARG A 94 1.32 8.97 -8.18
C ARG A 94 0.42 9.31 -9.37
N ALA A 95 0.64 10.45 -10.02
CA ALA A 95 -0.17 10.89 -11.15
C ALA A 95 -0.08 9.94 -12.36
N ILE A 96 1.10 9.32 -12.59
CA ILE A 96 1.28 8.28 -13.60
C ILE A 96 0.46 7.03 -13.23
N SER A 97 0.61 6.50 -12.01
CA SER A 97 -0.12 5.32 -11.55
C SER A 97 -1.64 5.50 -11.49
N GLU A 98 -2.12 6.68 -11.09
CA GLU A 98 -3.55 7.02 -11.13
C GLU A 98 -4.08 7.15 -12.57
N SER A 99 -3.31 7.74 -13.49
CA SER A 99 -3.69 7.82 -14.91
C SER A 99 -3.71 6.46 -15.60
N GLU A 100 -2.78 5.58 -15.28
CA GLU A 100 -2.75 4.20 -15.78
C GLU A 100 -3.94 3.39 -15.26
N ALA A 101 -4.24 3.49 -13.96
CA ALA A 101 -5.39 2.82 -13.38
C ALA A 101 -6.72 3.28 -14.00
N ALA A 102 -6.92 4.59 -14.19
CA ALA A 102 -8.14 5.12 -14.84
C ALA A 102 -8.33 4.57 -16.26
N LYS A 103 -7.26 4.50 -17.06
CA LYS A 103 -7.29 3.90 -18.42
C LYS A 103 -7.65 2.41 -18.38
N ASN A 104 -7.08 1.67 -17.44
CA ASN A 104 -7.35 0.24 -17.28
C ASN A 104 -8.79 -0.04 -16.81
N GLU A 105 -9.34 0.81 -15.93
CA GLU A 105 -10.76 0.77 -15.53
C GLU A 105 -11.70 1.06 -16.70
N ASP A 106 -11.45 2.15 -17.45
CA ASP A 106 -12.28 2.53 -18.60
C ASP A 106 -12.23 1.43 -19.67
N ALA A 107 -11.06 0.82 -19.92
CA ALA A 107 -10.94 -0.32 -20.82
C ALA A 107 -11.75 -1.54 -20.34
N ALA A 108 -11.67 -1.90 -19.05
CA ALA A 108 -12.41 -3.03 -18.48
C ALA A 108 -13.94 -2.80 -18.49
N ILE A 109 -14.39 -1.57 -18.26
CA ILE A 109 -15.80 -1.18 -18.37
C ILE A 109 -16.28 -1.26 -19.83
N GLN A 110 -15.48 -0.76 -20.78
CA GLN A 110 -15.80 -0.80 -22.21
C GLN A 110 -15.85 -2.22 -22.78
N ASP A 111 -14.95 -3.10 -22.36
CA ASP A 111 -14.94 -4.52 -22.74
C ASP A 111 -16.25 -5.21 -22.32
N VAL A 112 -16.62 -5.04 -21.04
CA VAL A 112 -17.87 -5.56 -20.46
C VAL A 112 -19.13 -4.98 -21.12
N MET A 113 -19.10 -3.73 -21.59
CA MET A 113 -20.21 -3.12 -22.32
C MET A 113 -20.34 -3.64 -23.75
N LYS A 114 -19.22 -3.91 -24.44
CA LYS A 114 -19.21 -4.39 -25.84
C LYS A 114 -19.57 -5.86 -25.99
N GLY A 115 -19.29 -6.70 -24.99
CA GLY A 115 -19.65 -8.13 -24.98
C GLY A 115 -21.16 -8.43 -24.90
N ARG A 116 -22.03 -7.53 -25.39
CA ARG A 116 -23.50 -7.62 -25.26
C ARG A 116 -24.30 -7.04 -26.43
N GLU A 117 -23.69 -6.73 -27.58
CA GLU A 117 -24.40 -6.20 -28.76
C GLU A 117 -24.78 -7.25 -29.82
N ASP A 118 -24.45 -8.54 -29.65
CA ASP A 118 -24.88 -9.62 -30.56
C ASP A 118 -25.87 -10.62 -29.91
N GLU A 119 -26.93 -10.91 -30.67
CA GLU A 119 -27.88 -12.04 -30.64
C GLU A 119 -28.91 -12.22 -29.48
N PRO A 120 -30.20 -11.93 -29.77
CA PRO A 120 -31.35 -12.59 -29.18
C PRO A 120 -31.83 -13.76 -30.09
N GLY A 121 -31.14 -14.90 -30.05
CA GLY A 121 -31.50 -16.08 -30.86
C GLY A 121 -30.89 -17.36 -30.31
N GLY A 122 -31.71 -18.32 -29.90
CA GLY A 122 -31.23 -19.62 -29.43
C GLY A 122 -30.98 -20.59 -30.58
N HIS A 123 -29.85 -21.30 -30.54
CA HIS A 123 -29.72 -22.64 -31.12
C HIS A 123 -28.54 -23.39 -30.48
N ASP A 124 -28.78 -24.63 -30.06
CA ASP A 124 -27.74 -25.53 -29.58
C ASP A 124 -26.81 -25.94 -30.75
N ASN A 125 -25.48 -25.87 -30.58
CA ASN A 125 -24.61 -27.08 -30.59
C ASN A 125 -23.15 -26.80 -30.17
N GLU A 126 -22.68 -27.58 -29.20
CA GLU A 126 -21.41 -28.35 -29.20
C GLU A 126 -20.06 -27.72 -29.62
N PHE A 127 -19.15 -27.63 -28.64
CA PHE A 127 -17.68 -27.77 -28.73
C PHE A 127 -16.93 -27.27 -29.98
N ALA A 128 -16.46 -26.02 -29.90
CA ALA A 128 -15.22 -25.59 -30.55
C ALA A 128 -14.21 -25.08 -29.49
N GLU A 129 -13.14 -25.84 -29.30
CA GLU A 129 -12.08 -25.59 -28.31
C GLU A 129 -11.17 -24.43 -28.75
N THR A 130 -11.63 -23.19 -28.59
CA THR A 130 -10.80 -22.00 -28.81
C THR A 130 -10.26 -21.49 -27.48
N ALA A 131 -9.02 -21.86 -27.16
CA ALA A 131 -8.34 -21.54 -25.90
C ALA A 131 -7.95 -20.05 -25.74
N SER A 132 -8.94 -19.14 -25.73
CA SER A 132 -8.75 -17.78 -25.24
C SER A 132 -8.73 -17.80 -23.72
N ARG A 133 -7.51 -17.74 -23.16
CA ARG A 133 -7.25 -17.60 -21.72
C ARG A 133 -8.21 -16.60 -21.09
N VAL A 134 -9.10 -17.09 -20.22
CA VAL A 134 -9.61 -16.30 -19.10
C VAL A 134 -8.40 -16.02 -18.21
N THR A 135 -7.67 -14.97 -18.57
CA THR A 135 -6.64 -14.41 -17.70
C THR A 135 -7.39 -13.74 -16.59
N VAL A 136 -7.66 -14.48 -15.51
CA VAL A 136 -8.04 -13.90 -14.24
C VAL A 136 -6.98 -12.84 -13.96
N ALA A 137 -7.38 -11.57 -14.06
CA ALA A 137 -6.53 -10.44 -13.73
C ALA A 137 -6.32 -10.43 -12.21
N GLN A 138 -5.49 -11.36 -11.73
CA GLN A 138 -4.68 -11.15 -10.56
C GLN A 138 -4.01 -9.78 -10.75
N PRO A 139 -3.94 -8.94 -9.71
CA PRO A 139 -3.17 -7.71 -9.81
C PRO A 139 -1.77 -8.10 -10.28
N ALA A 140 -1.31 -7.52 -11.39
CA ALA A 140 0.00 -7.81 -11.93
C ALA A 140 1.02 -7.68 -10.79
N GLN A 141 1.73 -8.78 -10.49
CA GLN A 141 2.81 -8.71 -9.51
C GLN A 141 3.74 -7.58 -9.97
N PRO A 142 4.11 -6.64 -9.07
CA PRO A 142 4.76 -5.40 -9.49
C PRO A 142 6.09 -5.72 -10.19
N THR A 143 6.09 -5.58 -11.52
CA THR A 143 7.25 -5.78 -12.38
C THR A 143 8.23 -4.63 -12.17
N SER A 144 9.02 -4.71 -11.10
CA SER A 144 10.25 -3.95 -10.85
C SER A 144 10.20 -2.41 -10.92
N ALA A 145 9.02 -1.79 -11.01
CA ALA A 145 8.83 -0.35 -11.18
C ALA A 145 7.88 0.31 -10.15
N ALA A 146 7.32 -0.46 -9.21
CA ALA A 146 6.36 0.04 -8.23
C ALA A 146 7.07 0.82 -7.09
N MET A 147 7.30 2.12 -7.30
CA MET A 147 7.74 3.04 -6.24
C MET A 147 6.59 3.76 -5.54
N SER A 148 5.41 3.86 -6.17
CA SER A 148 4.21 4.41 -5.54
C SER A 148 3.32 3.34 -4.93
N LEU A 149 2.65 3.71 -3.83
CA LEU A 149 1.55 2.98 -3.22
C LEU A 149 0.20 3.30 -3.88
N TYR A 150 0.13 4.27 -4.78
CA TYR A 150 -1.09 4.69 -5.48
C TYR A 150 -1.43 3.81 -6.69
N PRO A 151 -2.71 3.77 -7.13
CA PRO A 151 -3.88 4.50 -6.60
C PRO A 151 -4.44 3.92 -5.29
N VAL A 152 -5.43 4.59 -4.68
CA VAL A 152 -6.17 4.03 -3.53
C VAL A 152 -7.22 3.02 -4.00
N TYR A 153 -7.29 1.89 -3.29
CA TYR A 153 -8.32 0.86 -3.45
C TYR A 153 -8.99 0.61 -2.11
N LEU A 154 -10.30 0.36 -2.13
CA LEU A 154 -11.02 -0.17 -0.96
C LEU A 154 -10.86 -1.70 -0.90
N PRO A 155 -11.05 -2.34 0.27
CA PRO A 155 -11.17 -3.80 0.33
C PRO A 155 -12.27 -4.28 -0.63
N PHE A 156 -11.97 -5.25 -1.48
CA PHE A 156 -12.83 -5.62 -2.63
C PHE A 156 -14.24 -6.08 -2.22
N ASP A 157 -14.38 -6.75 -1.08
CA ASP A 157 -15.67 -7.17 -0.54
C ASP A 157 -16.53 -5.96 -0.11
N VAL A 158 -15.91 -4.92 0.46
CA VAL A 158 -16.54 -3.62 0.75
C VAL A 158 -16.85 -2.88 -0.56
N GLN A 159 -15.87 -2.86 -1.49
CA GLN A 159 -15.96 -2.62 -2.94
C GLN A 159 -17.34 -2.95 -3.53
N HIS A 160 -17.54 -4.27 -3.60
CA HIS A 160 -18.66 -4.89 -4.27
C HIS A 160 -19.98 -4.69 -3.50
N ARG A 161 -19.99 -4.85 -2.16
CA ARG A 161 -21.20 -4.60 -1.35
C ARG A 161 -21.70 -3.17 -1.49
N LEU A 162 -20.79 -2.19 -1.54
CA LEU A 162 -21.13 -0.79 -1.78
C LEU A 162 -21.82 -0.61 -3.14
N LEU A 163 -21.19 -1.07 -4.22
CA LEU A 163 -21.74 -0.89 -5.57
C LEU A 163 -23.11 -1.57 -5.73
N VAL A 164 -23.28 -2.78 -5.19
CA VAL A 164 -24.58 -3.48 -5.19
C VAL A 164 -25.62 -2.73 -4.36
N SER A 165 -25.26 -2.24 -3.17
CA SER A 165 -26.20 -1.47 -2.33
C SER A 165 -26.59 -0.13 -2.94
N VAL A 166 -25.71 0.51 -3.72
CA VAL A 166 -26.03 1.75 -4.44
C VAL A 166 -26.90 1.44 -5.66
N GLN A 167 -26.60 0.38 -6.41
CA GLN A 167 -27.45 -0.07 -7.52
C GLN A 167 -28.90 -0.31 -7.06
N GLN A 168 -29.10 -1.09 -6.00
CA GLN A 168 -30.43 -1.40 -5.46
C GLN A 168 -31.21 -0.15 -5.04
N LYS A 169 -30.52 0.83 -4.42
CA LYS A 169 -31.14 2.10 -4.03
C LYS A 169 -31.54 2.96 -5.22
N LEU A 170 -30.75 2.94 -6.30
CA LEU A 170 -31.10 3.62 -7.54
C LEU A 170 -32.27 2.94 -8.26
N GLU A 171 -32.33 1.60 -8.29
CA GLU A 171 -33.46 0.85 -8.84
C GLU A 171 -34.76 1.21 -8.11
N GLN A 172 -34.72 1.27 -6.78
CA GLN A 172 -35.84 1.71 -5.93
C GLN A 172 -36.22 3.19 -6.14
N ALA A 173 -35.25 4.11 -6.22
CA ALA A 173 -35.50 5.53 -6.44
C ALA A 173 -36.11 5.81 -7.83
N CYS A 174 -35.56 5.19 -8.88
CA CYS A 174 -36.09 5.30 -10.24
C CYS A 174 -37.51 4.73 -10.34
N TYR A 175 -37.78 3.60 -9.68
CA TYR A 175 -39.12 3.02 -9.64
C TYR A 175 -40.13 3.94 -8.94
N ALA A 176 -39.79 4.49 -7.77
CA ALA A 176 -40.66 5.42 -7.04
C ALA A 176 -41.01 6.66 -7.89
N PHE A 177 -40.00 7.30 -8.51
CA PHE A 177 -40.21 8.40 -9.45
C PHE A 177 -41.12 8.00 -10.63
N ALA A 178 -40.96 6.79 -11.15
CA ALA A 178 -41.76 6.28 -12.26
C ALA A 178 -43.21 5.96 -11.85
N GLN A 179 -43.49 5.63 -10.58
CA GLN A 179 -44.86 5.45 -10.09
C GLN A 179 -45.65 6.76 -10.12
N GLU A 180 -44.99 7.88 -9.82
CA GLU A 180 -45.63 9.21 -9.75
C GLU A 180 -45.73 9.87 -11.13
N ASN A 181 -44.68 9.74 -11.96
CA ASN A 181 -44.56 10.51 -13.21
C ASN A 181 -44.70 9.66 -14.49
N LEU A 182 -44.39 8.35 -14.43
CA LEU A 182 -44.26 7.48 -15.61
C LEU A 182 -45.17 6.24 -15.55
N GLY A 183 -46.31 6.31 -14.85
CA GLY A 183 -47.19 5.16 -14.61
C GLY A 183 -47.66 4.44 -15.88
N GLY A 184 -47.73 5.13 -17.02
CA GLY A 184 -47.99 4.50 -18.33
C GLY A 184 -46.89 3.53 -18.76
N VAL A 185 -45.60 3.90 -18.58
CA VAL A 185 -44.45 3.05 -18.91
C VAL A 185 -44.43 1.81 -18.01
N LEU A 186 -44.72 1.97 -16.71
CA LEU A 186 -44.81 0.84 -15.78
C LEU A 186 -45.91 -0.16 -16.18
N LEU A 187 -47.06 0.35 -16.64
CA LEU A 187 -48.18 -0.48 -17.08
C LEU A 187 -47.90 -1.20 -18.41
N GLU A 188 -47.26 -0.52 -19.37
CA GLU A 188 -46.91 -1.08 -20.69
C GLU A 188 -45.85 -2.18 -20.59
N GLU A 189 -44.83 -2.00 -19.73
CA GLU A 189 -43.76 -2.99 -19.52
C GLU A 189 -44.09 -4.04 -18.44
N GLY A 190 -45.19 -3.85 -17.69
CA GLY A 190 -45.66 -4.79 -16.66
C GLY A 190 -44.84 -4.80 -15.37
N TRP A 191 -44.28 -3.64 -14.97
CA TRP A 191 -43.40 -3.52 -13.80
C TRP A 191 -44.18 -3.15 -12.53
N ASP A 192 -44.41 -4.16 -11.69
CA ASP A 192 -45.20 -4.09 -10.46
C ASP A 192 -44.40 -3.76 -9.19
N CYS A 193 -43.06 -3.83 -9.26
CA CYS A 193 -42.14 -3.53 -8.17
C CYS A 193 -40.78 -3.02 -8.70
N ALA A 194 -39.96 -2.46 -7.80
CA ALA A 194 -38.62 -1.96 -8.16
C ALA A 194 -37.70 -3.09 -8.64
N GLU A 195 -37.84 -4.28 -8.03
CA GLU A 195 -37.08 -5.49 -8.36
C GLU A 195 -37.37 -6.04 -9.76
N ALA A 196 -38.47 -5.62 -10.41
CA ALA A 196 -38.80 -5.98 -11.79
C ALA A 196 -37.93 -5.25 -12.84
N VAL A 197 -37.15 -4.22 -12.44
CA VAL A 197 -36.45 -3.32 -13.38
C VAL A 197 -34.97 -3.15 -13.04
N GLU A 198 -34.10 -3.80 -13.82
CA GLU A 198 -32.65 -3.61 -13.69
C GLU A 198 -32.20 -2.16 -13.97
N LEU A 199 -31.16 -1.70 -13.26
CA LEU A 199 -30.64 -0.34 -13.36
C LEU A 199 -30.22 0.10 -14.78
N ASN A 200 -29.89 -0.83 -15.67
CA ASN A 200 -29.52 -0.50 -17.06
C ASN A 200 -30.70 -0.08 -17.95
N ARG A 201 -31.96 -0.33 -17.54
CA ARG A 201 -33.15 0.10 -18.29
C ARG A 201 -33.44 1.60 -18.08
N TRP A 202 -33.33 2.07 -16.82
CA TRP A 202 -33.66 3.44 -16.42
C TRP A 202 -32.96 4.55 -17.23
N PRO A 203 -31.64 4.49 -17.54
CA PRO A 203 -30.95 5.45 -18.40
C PRO A 203 -31.66 5.78 -19.71
N ARG A 204 -32.26 4.80 -20.40
CA ARG A 204 -32.97 5.05 -21.67
C ARG A 204 -34.32 5.72 -21.45
N ILE A 205 -35.03 5.31 -20.39
CA ILE A 205 -36.36 5.81 -20.03
C ILE A 205 -36.25 7.27 -19.57
N LEU A 206 -35.40 7.53 -18.58
CA LEU A 206 -35.16 8.87 -18.04
C LEU A 206 -34.64 9.85 -19.11
N HIS A 207 -33.89 9.37 -20.11
CA HIS A 207 -33.50 10.19 -21.25
C HIS A 207 -34.65 10.46 -22.24
N GLY A 208 -35.66 9.59 -22.34
CA GLY A 208 -36.87 9.84 -23.11
C GLY A 208 -37.83 10.82 -22.44
N HIS A 209 -37.90 10.79 -21.10
CA HIS A 209 -38.86 11.54 -20.29
C HIS A 209 -38.25 12.75 -19.56
N GLN A 210 -37.28 13.43 -20.19
CA GLN A 210 -36.58 14.57 -19.57
C GLN A 210 -37.49 15.75 -19.20
N ALA A 211 -38.68 15.86 -19.80
CA ALA A 211 -39.65 16.90 -19.52
C ALA A 211 -40.36 16.73 -18.16
N GLU A 212 -40.33 15.51 -17.59
CA GLU A 212 -40.93 15.22 -16.29
C GLU A 212 -40.00 15.59 -15.11
N PHE A 213 -38.72 15.89 -15.38
CA PHE A 213 -37.83 16.44 -14.36
C PHE A 213 -38.17 17.89 -14.05
N HIS A 214 -38.12 18.25 -12.77
CA HIS A 214 -38.46 19.59 -12.35
C HIS A 214 -37.45 20.64 -12.92
N PRO A 215 -37.90 21.77 -13.50
CA PRO A 215 -37.03 22.68 -14.27
C PRO A 215 -35.94 23.42 -13.49
N TYR A 216 -35.96 23.35 -12.16
CA TYR A 216 -34.93 23.92 -11.30
C TYR A 216 -33.71 22.99 -11.23
N ASP A 217 -33.94 21.71 -10.99
CA ASP A 217 -32.89 20.72 -10.66
C ASP A 217 -32.05 20.38 -11.88
N ALA A 218 -32.66 20.40 -13.07
CA ALA A 218 -31.96 20.32 -14.36
C ALA A 218 -30.98 21.48 -14.62
N LYS A 219 -31.13 22.63 -13.95
CA LYS A 219 -30.24 23.81 -14.13
C LYS A 219 -29.07 23.84 -13.13
N GLU A 220 -29.19 23.19 -11.98
CA GLU A 220 -28.09 23.07 -11.02
C GLU A 220 -27.18 21.85 -11.31
N MET A 221 -27.49 21.06 -12.36
CA MET A 221 -26.66 19.94 -12.80
C MET A 221 -25.22 20.37 -13.15
N THR A 222 -24.27 19.89 -12.37
CA THR A 222 -22.82 20.06 -12.60
C THR A 222 -22.28 19.23 -13.77
N LYS A 223 -23.10 18.33 -14.33
CA LYS A 223 -22.75 17.34 -15.36
C LYS A 223 -23.92 17.17 -16.33
N PRO A 224 -23.70 17.02 -17.65
CA PRO A 224 -24.79 16.74 -18.59
C PRO A 224 -25.53 15.43 -18.26
N LEU A 225 -26.86 15.42 -18.38
CA LEU A 225 -27.70 14.26 -18.05
C LEU A 225 -27.27 12.98 -18.81
N THR A 226 -26.89 13.08 -20.07
CA THR A 226 -26.38 11.93 -20.85
C THR A 226 -25.11 11.31 -20.24
N ALA A 227 -24.20 12.14 -19.72
CA ALA A 227 -22.98 11.69 -19.06
C ALA A 227 -23.24 11.16 -17.64
N LEU A 228 -24.27 11.67 -16.96
CA LEU A 228 -24.77 11.12 -15.70
C LEU A 228 -25.34 9.72 -15.92
N LEU A 229 -26.34 9.58 -16.81
CA LEU A 229 -27.03 8.32 -17.09
C LEU A 229 -26.08 7.23 -17.64
N ASN A 230 -25.09 7.60 -18.46
CA ASN A 230 -24.02 6.68 -18.87
C ASN A 230 -23.20 6.16 -17.66
N SER A 231 -22.88 7.03 -16.69
CA SER A 231 -22.17 6.60 -15.47
C SER A 231 -23.00 5.61 -14.64
N ILE A 232 -24.32 5.80 -14.57
CA ILE A 232 -25.25 4.88 -13.90
C ILE A 232 -25.29 3.52 -14.60
N THR A 233 -25.28 3.48 -15.94
CA THR A 233 -25.08 2.24 -16.71
C THR A 233 -23.76 1.56 -16.33
N GLN A 234 -22.65 2.31 -16.29
CA GLN A 234 -21.33 1.77 -15.92
C GLN A 234 -21.28 1.24 -14.48
N LEU A 235 -21.96 1.91 -13.53
CA LEU A 235 -22.10 1.46 -12.14
C LEU A 235 -22.72 0.05 -12.09
N ARG A 236 -23.86 -0.15 -12.78
CA ARG A 236 -24.51 -1.46 -12.92
C ARG A 236 -23.56 -2.50 -13.50
N HIS A 237 -22.82 -2.18 -14.57
CA HIS A 237 -21.85 -3.12 -15.15
C HIS A 237 -20.71 -3.45 -14.17
N ALA A 238 -20.16 -2.47 -13.47
CA ALA A 238 -19.11 -2.68 -12.48
C ALA A 238 -19.58 -3.53 -11.29
N ALA A 239 -20.82 -3.35 -10.83
CA ALA A 239 -21.43 -4.14 -9.77
C ALA A 239 -21.65 -5.60 -10.22
N VAL A 240 -22.34 -5.82 -11.34
CA VAL A 240 -22.72 -7.15 -11.87
C VAL A 240 -21.49 -7.96 -12.27
N HIS A 241 -20.55 -7.36 -13.01
CA HIS A 241 -19.33 -8.03 -13.48
C HIS A 241 -18.18 -7.97 -12.45
N ARG A 242 -18.47 -7.46 -11.23
CA ARG A 242 -17.58 -7.46 -10.06
C ARG A 242 -16.21 -6.82 -10.33
N LEU A 243 -16.21 -5.72 -11.09
CA LEU A 243 -14.99 -5.02 -11.46
C LEU A 243 -14.27 -4.45 -10.22
N ARG A 244 -12.94 -4.57 -10.21
CA ARG A 244 -12.07 -3.96 -9.19
C ARG A 244 -11.79 -2.53 -9.61
N LEU A 245 -12.14 -1.58 -8.74
CA LEU A 245 -12.03 -0.15 -9.02
C LEU A 245 -11.22 0.54 -7.94
N THR A 246 -10.49 1.57 -8.34
CA THR A 246 -9.96 2.59 -7.46
C THR A 246 -11.07 3.18 -6.60
N ALA A 247 -10.72 3.58 -5.39
CA ALA A 247 -11.66 4.18 -4.46
C ALA A 247 -12.25 5.49 -5.03
N ASN A 248 -11.49 6.23 -5.83
CA ASN A 248 -11.95 7.45 -6.50
C ASN A 248 -13.01 7.14 -7.59
N ARG A 249 -12.84 6.08 -8.40
CA ARG A 249 -13.88 5.69 -9.38
C ARG A 249 -15.13 5.14 -8.69
N ALA A 250 -14.98 4.38 -7.60
CA ALA A 250 -16.11 3.94 -6.78
C ALA A 250 -16.85 5.13 -6.13
N LEU A 251 -16.13 6.11 -5.59
CA LEU A 251 -16.68 7.36 -5.06
C LEU A 251 -17.42 8.16 -6.14
N GLN A 252 -16.86 8.28 -7.35
CA GLN A 252 -17.51 8.99 -8.46
C GLN A 252 -18.86 8.36 -8.82
N PHE A 253 -18.98 7.03 -8.78
CA PHE A 253 -20.26 6.36 -8.94
C PHE A 253 -21.26 6.69 -7.82
N VAL A 254 -20.82 6.91 -6.58
CA VAL A 254 -21.71 7.35 -5.49
C VAL A 254 -22.09 8.84 -5.63
N ILE A 255 -21.19 9.69 -6.12
CA ILE A 255 -21.49 11.11 -6.43
C ILE A 255 -22.51 11.20 -7.57
N ASP A 256 -22.31 10.44 -8.63
CA ASP A 256 -23.26 10.39 -9.75
C ASP A 256 -24.60 9.77 -9.31
N ALA A 257 -24.60 8.78 -8.39
CA ALA A 257 -25.82 8.26 -7.79
C ALA A 257 -26.57 9.30 -6.93
N GLU A 258 -25.85 10.11 -6.14
CA GLU A 258 -26.44 11.20 -5.34
C GLU A 258 -27.10 12.23 -6.26
N LEU A 259 -26.41 12.66 -7.33
CA LEU A 259 -26.94 13.61 -8.32
C LEU A 259 -28.18 13.07 -9.04
N LEU A 260 -28.21 11.77 -9.38
CA LEU A 260 -29.42 11.17 -9.96
C LEU A 260 -30.58 11.19 -8.96
N VAL A 261 -30.36 10.84 -7.69
CA VAL A 261 -31.44 10.85 -6.68
C VAL A 261 -31.94 12.26 -6.37
N THR A 262 -31.09 13.29 -6.44
CA THR A 262 -31.56 14.69 -6.41
C THR A 262 -32.52 15.02 -7.57
N LEU A 263 -32.25 14.52 -8.79
CA LEU A 263 -33.15 14.75 -9.94
C LEU A 263 -34.46 13.96 -9.86
N LEU A 264 -34.50 12.89 -9.05
CA LEU A 264 -35.69 12.06 -8.81
C LEU A 264 -36.51 12.54 -7.60
N ASP A 265 -36.13 13.67 -6.99
CA ASP A 265 -36.78 14.32 -5.84
C ASP A 265 -37.11 13.37 -4.67
N ASN A 266 -36.15 12.50 -4.29
CA ASN A 266 -36.35 11.51 -3.23
C ASN A 266 -35.42 11.70 -2.03
N ASP A 267 -35.91 12.44 -1.03
CA ASP A 267 -35.19 12.79 0.20
C ASP A 267 -34.67 11.59 1.00
N ASP A 268 -35.43 10.50 1.11
CA ASP A 268 -35.03 9.34 1.93
C ASP A 268 -33.84 8.58 1.32
N PHE A 269 -33.85 8.39 -0.01
CA PHE A 269 -32.70 7.84 -0.72
C PHE A 269 -31.53 8.83 -0.73
N LEU A 270 -31.78 10.13 -0.92
CA LEU A 270 -30.76 11.18 -0.93
C LEU A 270 -29.97 11.18 0.38
N ASN A 271 -30.66 11.27 1.53
CA ASN A 271 -30.05 11.24 2.85
C ASN A 271 -29.16 10.00 3.08
N THR A 272 -29.58 8.85 2.56
CA THR A 272 -28.83 7.60 2.66
C THR A 272 -27.57 7.61 1.78
N ILE A 273 -27.68 8.04 0.52
CA ILE A 273 -26.55 8.10 -0.42
C ILE A 273 -25.56 9.19 0.00
N SER A 274 -26.02 10.38 0.38
CA SER A 274 -25.16 11.46 0.90
C SER A 274 -24.36 11.04 2.12
N THR A 275 -24.97 10.28 3.04
CA THR A 275 -24.27 9.74 4.21
C THR A 275 -23.21 8.72 3.81
N THR A 276 -23.55 7.82 2.89
CA THR A 276 -22.63 6.84 2.33
C THR A 276 -21.44 7.51 1.63
N ARG A 277 -21.68 8.53 0.79
CA ARG A 277 -20.63 9.31 0.13
C ARG A 277 -19.70 9.97 1.13
N ARG A 278 -20.24 10.67 2.16
CA ARG A 278 -19.42 11.34 3.19
C ARG A 278 -18.49 10.37 3.91
N GLN A 279 -18.97 9.16 4.23
CA GLN A 279 -18.17 8.12 4.86
C GLN A 279 -17.06 7.61 3.93
N ILE A 280 -17.36 7.36 2.65
CA ILE A 280 -16.38 6.92 1.65
C ILE A 280 -15.32 7.99 1.44
N GLN A 281 -15.73 9.24 1.22
CA GLN A 281 -14.84 10.40 1.06
C GLN A 281 -13.83 10.49 2.23
N SER A 282 -14.34 10.49 3.47
CA SER A 282 -13.48 10.55 4.66
C SER A 282 -12.54 9.35 4.77
N THR A 283 -12.98 8.15 4.35
CA THR A 283 -12.17 6.93 4.35
C THR A 283 -11.06 7.01 3.30
N ILE A 284 -11.36 7.51 2.10
CA ILE A 284 -10.39 7.71 1.02
C ILE A 284 -9.29 8.66 1.47
N GLU A 285 -9.66 9.85 1.95
CA GLU A 285 -8.68 10.83 2.40
C GLU A 285 -7.82 10.33 3.57
N GLU A 286 -8.38 9.49 4.46
CA GLU A 286 -7.58 8.84 5.49
C GLU A 286 -6.59 7.81 4.90
N LEU A 287 -7.01 7.02 3.92
CA LEU A 287 -6.14 6.09 3.22
C LEU A 287 -5.03 6.81 2.43
N GLU A 288 -5.34 7.92 1.76
CA GLU A 288 -4.36 8.79 1.09
C GLU A 288 -3.32 9.32 2.07
N ARG A 289 -3.76 9.99 3.15
CA ARG A 289 -2.86 10.51 4.19
C ARG A 289 -1.98 9.40 4.81
N ASN A 290 -2.52 8.19 4.98
CA ASN A 290 -1.71 7.04 5.43
C ASN A 290 -0.70 6.58 4.37
N LYS A 291 -1.04 6.59 3.08
CA LYS A 291 -0.12 6.24 1.98
C LYS A 291 1.00 7.26 1.84
N ASP A 292 0.70 8.55 1.87
CA ASP A 292 1.68 9.64 1.79
C ASP A 292 2.81 9.47 2.82
N MET A 293 2.43 9.24 4.08
CA MET A 293 3.36 8.96 5.18
C MET A 293 4.17 7.67 4.97
N LEU A 294 3.54 6.62 4.43
CA LEU A 294 4.23 5.35 4.16
C LEU A 294 5.22 5.46 3.01
N GLU A 295 4.91 6.22 1.95
CA GLU A 295 5.85 6.48 0.86
C GLU A 295 7.04 7.33 1.34
N LEU A 296 6.80 8.40 2.12
CA LEU A 296 7.87 9.18 2.75
C LEU A 296 8.80 8.31 3.60
N ARG A 297 8.22 7.42 4.40
CA ARG A 297 8.98 6.44 5.18
C ARG A 297 9.77 5.46 4.29
N GLN A 298 9.25 5.05 3.13
CA GLN A 298 10.02 4.25 2.17
C GLN A 298 11.22 5.02 1.62
N VAL A 299 11.07 6.31 1.29
CA VAL A 299 12.17 7.17 0.82
C VAL A 299 13.26 7.29 1.89
N GLU A 300 12.89 7.53 3.14
CA GLU A 300 13.85 7.62 4.26
C GLU A 300 14.60 6.29 4.47
N ILE A 301 13.88 5.16 4.44
CA ILE A 301 14.47 3.82 4.56
C ILE A 301 15.46 3.56 3.40
N LYS A 302 15.06 3.84 2.15
CA LYS A 302 15.94 3.72 0.97
C LYS A 302 17.20 4.57 1.13
N LYS A 303 17.07 5.84 1.55
CA LYS A 303 18.19 6.76 1.80
C LYS A 303 19.14 6.22 2.88
N ARG A 304 18.60 5.71 4.00
CA ARG A 304 19.42 5.14 5.10
C ARG A 304 20.20 3.91 4.64
N PHE A 305 19.60 3.03 3.84
CA PHE A 305 20.31 1.87 3.29
C PHE A 305 21.34 2.25 2.22
N ALA A 306 21.09 3.28 1.41
CA ALA A 306 22.08 3.79 0.47
C ALA A 306 23.32 4.37 1.19
N ALA A 307 23.11 5.17 2.25
CA ALA A 307 24.20 5.73 3.04
C ALA A 307 25.08 4.64 3.70
N LYS A 308 24.45 3.62 4.31
CA LYS A 308 25.17 2.48 4.90
C LYS A 308 25.97 1.65 3.90
N ARG A 309 25.50 1.55 2.65
CA ARG A 309 26.25 0.87 1.59
C ARG A 309 27.51 1.67 1.26
N ALA A 310 27.38 2.96 1.00
CA ALA A 310 28.52 3.83 0.73
C ALA A 310 29.55 3.90 1.87
N GLU A 311 29.12 3.75 3.12
CA GLU A 311 29.99 3.62 4.30
C GLU A 311 30.78 2.29 4.26
N LEU A 312 30.10 1.17 4.04
CA LEU A 312 30.74 -0.14 3.89
C LEU A 312 31.66 -0.24 2.65
N ASP A 313 31.25 0.35 1.52
CA ASP A 313 32.04 0.40 0.29
C ASP A 313 33.37 1.17 0.51
N LEU A 314 33.36 2.17 1.41
CA LEU A 314 34.56 2.91 1.81
C LEU A 314 35.43 2.09 2.77
N GLU A 315 34.84 1.48 3.81
CA GLU A 315 35.55 0.60 4.75
C GLU A 315 36.23 -0.58 4.03
N GLU A 316 35.55 -1.21 3.07
CA GLU A 316 36.11 -2.27 2.20
C GLU A 316 37.30 -1.76 1.39
N HIS A 317 37.17 -0.58 0.76
CA HIS A 317 38.24 0.00 -0.03
C HIS A 317 39.49 0.35 0.82
N GLU A 318 39.30 0.92 2.01
CA GLU A 318 40.38 1.24 2.94
C GLU A 318 41.07 -0.02 3.48
N ALA A 319 40.31 -1.06 3.83
CA ALA A 319 40.85 -2.35 4.27
C ALA A 319 41.70 -3.01 3.17
N ILE A 320 41.18 -3.08 1.93
CA ILE A 320 41.93 -3.62 0.78
C ILE A 320 43.22 -2.82 0.57
N GLN A 321 43.16 -1.48 0.57
CA GLN A 321 44.36 -0.65 0.46
C GLN A 321 45.38 -0.86 1.59
N SER A 322 44.96 -1.12 2.82
CA SER A 322 45.89 -1.42 3.92
C SER A 322 46.62 -2.74 3.66
N THR A 323 45.88 -3.80 3.31
CA THR A 323 46.49 -5.11 3.02
C THR A 323 47.48 -5.06 1.86
N MET A 324 47.21 -4.28 0.81
CA MET A 324 48.15 -4.08 -0.30
C MET A 324 49.44 -3.35 0.15
N LYS A 325 49.33 -2.31 0.98
CA LYS A 325 50.50 -1.59 1.50
C LYS A 325 51.32 -2.46 2.46
N GLU A 326 50.68 -3.34 3.21
CA GLU A 326 51.38 -4.31 4.06
C GLU A 326 52.17 -5.32 3.22
N ASP A 327 51.59 -5.85 2.14
CA ASP A 327 52.29 -6.74 1.19
C ASP A 327 53.49 -6.06 0.49
N GLU A 328 53.32 -4.80 0.05
CA GLU A 328 54.43 -3.98 -0.48
C GLU A 328 55.58 -3.85 0.53
N ASN A 329 55.26 -3.59 1.80
CA ASN A 329 56.26 -3.49 2.87
C ASN A 329 56.94 -4.83 3.15
N TYR A 330 56.20 -5.94 3.25
CA TYR A 330 56.78 -7.27 3.46
C TYR A 330 57.71 -7.67 2.31
N THR A 331 57.29 -7.40 1.07
CA THR A 331 58.09 -7.64 -0.15
C THR A 331 59.38 -6.82 -0.12
N PHE A 332 59.31 -5.55 0.26
CA PHE A 332 60.49 -4.67 0.41
C PHE A 332 61.48 -5.18 1.47
N PHE A 333 61.00 -5.55 2.67
CA PHE A 333 61.86 -6.08 3.73
C PHE A 333 62.49 -7.44 3.38
N ALA A 334 61.75 -8.31 2.69
CA ALA A 334 62.28 -9.57 2.17
C ALA A 334 63.43 -9.32 1.17
N GLY A 335 63.24 -8.37 0.23
CA GLY A 335 64.27 -7.93 -0.72
C GLY A 335 65.53 -7.41 -0.01
N MET A 336 65.40 -6.47 0.92
CA MET A 336 66.53 -5.95 1.70
C MET A 336 67.29 -7.05 2.46
N THR A 337 66.58 -8.02 3.03
CA THR A 337 67.17 -9.14 3.77
C THR A 337 68.01 -10.04 2.86
N LEU A 338 67.51 -10.32 1.65
CA LEU A 338 68.24 -11.09 0.63
C LEU A 338 69.48 -10.34 0.12
N GLU A 339 69.39 -9.04 -0.15
CA GLU A 339 70.54 -8.22 -0.56
C GLU A 339 71.64 -8.21 0.50
N GLN A 340 71.30 -8.05 1.78
CA GLN A 340 72.27 -8.11 2.88
C GLN A 340 72.94 -9.48 3.00
N ALA A 341 72.20 -10.57 2.72
CA ALA A 341 72.78 -11.92 2.71
C ALA A 341 73.79 -12.10 1.55
N LEU A 342 73.48 -11.56 0.37
CA LEU A 342 74.35 -11.61 -0.82
C LEU A 342 75.63 -10.75 -0.68
N GLN A 343 75.58 -9.65 0.08
CA GLN A 343 76.73 -8.76 0.29
C GLN A 343 77.71 -9.25 1.38
N ARG A 344 77.38 -10.29 2.15
CA ARG A 344 78.29 -10.85 3.16
C ARG A 344 79.42 -11.63 2.50
N PRO A 345 80.70 -11.28 2.71
CA PRO A 345 81.81 -12.07 2.18
C PRO A 345 81.82 -13.46 2.81
N ALA A 346 81.95 -14.49 1.97
CA ALA A 346 81.90 -15.90 2.37
C ALA A 346 82.96 -16.20 3.44
N THR A 347 82.52 -16.30 4.69
CA THR A 347 83.39 -16.63 5.82
C THR A 347 83.68 -18.13 5.76
N VAL A 348 84.96 -18.49 5.62
CA VAL A 348 85.40 -19.88 5.51
C VAL A 348 85.10 -20.63 6.80
N ILE A 349 84.03 -21.43 6.82
CA ILE A 349 83.75 -22.36 7.91
C ILE A 349 84.56 -23.64 7.69
N HIS A 350 85.61 -23.79 8.48
CA HIS A 350 86.37 -25.03 8.63
C HIS A 350 85.85 -25.75 9.89
N GLY A 351 85.10 -26.86 9.75
CA GLY A 351 84.36 -27.40 10.91
C GLY A 351 83.65 -28.75 10.76
N ARG A 352 84.42 -29.81 10.47
CA ARG A 352 84.28 -31.21 10.95
C ARG A 352 82.89 -31.76 11.38
N PHE A 353 82.50 -32.88 10.74
CA PHE A 353 81.45 -33.84 11.15
C PHE A 353 81.48 -34.23 12.64
N SER A 354 80.31 -34.42 13.27
CA SER A 354 79.83 -35.75 13.74
C SER A 354 78.38 -35.76 14.25
N THR A 355 77.81 -36.96 14.25
CA THR A 355 76.40 -37.41 14.31
C THR A 355 75.71 -37.46 15.69
N GLU A 356 74.37 -37.48 15.61
CA GLU A 356 73.37 -38.17 16.47
C GLU A 356 72.96 -37.65 17.86
N GLY A 357 71.65 -37.80 18.15
CA GLY A 357 71.00 -37.52 19.43
C GLY A 357 69.66 -36.78 19.28
N GLY A 358 68.55 -37.50 19.05
CA GLY A 358 67.23 -36.89 18.85
C GLY A 358 66.41 -36.67 20.12
N SER A 359 65.42 -35.78 20.05
CA SER A 359 64.23 -35.78 20.92
C SER A 359 63.06 -35.07 20.22
N SER A 360 61.85 -35.61 20.40
CA SER A 360 60.59 -35.12 19.83
C SER A 360 59.98 -33.97 20.65
N SER A 361 59.25 -33.08 19.98
CA SER A 361 57.87 -32.72 20.38
C SER A 361 57.14 -31.99 19.23
N GLU A 362 56.06 -32.58 18.75
CA GLU A 362 55.08 -31.97 17.82
C GLU A 362 54.13 -31.02 18.57
N THR A 363 53.48 -30.10 17.82
CA THR A 363 52.12 -29.51 17.99
C THR A 363 52.08 -28.12 17.32
N ASP A 364 51.06 -27.69 16.60
CA ASP A 364 50.04 -28.47 15.86
C ASP A 364 49.47 -27.58 14.74
N PHE A 365 48.79 -28.18 13.75
CA PHE A 365 48.28 -27.51 12.55
C PHE A 365 46.76 -27.65 12.48
N ASP A 366 46.01 -26.57 12.70
CA ASP A 366 44.55 -26.57 12.52
C ASP A 366 44.17 -25.98 11.15
N GLU A 367 43.74 -26.87 10.26
CA GLU A 367 43.30 -26.59 8.91
C GLU A 367 41.78 -26.37 8.85
N PHE A 368 41.34 -25.48 7.97
CA PHE A 368 39.93 -25.20 7.73
C PHE A 368 39.28 -26.33 6.91
N SER A 369 38.17 -26.91 7.37
CA SER A 369 37.26 -27.60 6.44
C SER A 369 35.82 -27.69 6.91
N THR A 370 34.95 -28.02 5.95
CA THR A 370 33.56 -27.57 5.88
C THR A 370 32.52 -28.66 6.13
N ASP A 371 31.34 -28.17 6.54
CA ASP A 371 30.00 -28.58 6.11
C ASP A 371 29.18 -29.73 6.75
N GLU A 372 27.89 -29.37 6.80
CA GLU A 372 26.64 -30.14 6.73
C GLU A 372 26.23 -31.25 7.73
N ALA A 373 25.14 -30.91 8.43
CA ALA A 373 23.86 -31.63 8.52
C ALA A 373 23.72 -32.91 9.37
N GLY A 374 22.60 -33.02 10.09
CA GLY A 374 22.12 -34.29 10.65
C GLY A 374 21.27 -34.15 11.92
N ALA A 375 19.95 -34.09 11.76
CA ALA A 375 18.93 -34.00 12.81
C ALA A 375 18.91 -35.13 13.86
N ASN A 376 18.42 -34.83 15.07
CA ASN A 376 17.36 -35.53 15.84
C ASN A 376 17.07 -34.71 17.14
N LEU A 377 15.83 -34.49 17.61
CA LEU A 377 14.90 -35.44 18.27
C LEU A 377 15.57 -36.19 19.45
N GLU A 378 15.00 -36.33 20.66
CA GLU A 378 13.66 -36.00 21.20
C GLU A 378 13.68 -36.08 22.75
N CYS A 379 12.78 -35.34 23.44
CA CYS A 379 12.34 -35.55 24.86
C CYS A 379 13.46 -35.61 25.95
N VAL A 380 13.26 -35.69 27.28
CA VAL A 380 12.13 -35.81 28.22
C VAL A 380 12.42 -34.82 29.38
N ASP A 381 11.48 -34.21 30.10
CA ASP A 381 10.00 -34.22 30.04
C ASP A 381 9.49 -32.90 29.41
#